data_AF-I4BQZ0-F1
#
_entry.id   AF-I4BQZ0-F1
#
_cell.length_a   1.000
_cell.length_b   1.000
_cell.length_c   1.000
_cell.angle_alpha   90.00
_cell.angle_beta   90.00
_cell.angle_gamma   90.00
#
_symmetry.space_group_name_H-M   'P 1'
#
loop_
_entity.id
_entity.type
_entity.pdbx_description
1 polymer ?
#
loop_
_entity_poly.entity_id
_entity_poly.type
_entity_poly.pdbx_seq_one_letter_code
_entity_poly.pdbx_strand_id
1 'polypeptide(L)'
;MGLNGTARQPDAVAGECYEQLMTNQCRACRAGLEHCHGALIHHPYRRDECTEDECVTPDSVHDLHLDCSAVGCACDEVMLGASSAHRVG
;
A
#
# COMPACT_ATOMS: atom_id res chain seq x y z
N MET A 1 -12.93 -52.76 4.31
CA MET A 1 -12.39 -51.40 4.51
C MET A 1 -12.79 -50.55 3.30
N GLY A 2 -13.59 -49.51 3.49
CA GLY A 2 -14.06 -48.67 2.38
C GLY A 2 -15.11 -47.68 2.88
N LEU A 3 -14.66 -46.57 3.45
CA LEU A 3 -15.48 -45.51 4.01
C LEU A 3 -16.05 -44.70 2.83
N ASN A 4 -17.32 -44.93 2.51
CA ASN A 4 -18.07 -44.12 1.54
C ASN A 4 -18.60 -42.87 2.26
N GLY A 5 -17.67 -41.97 2.59
CA GLY A 5 -17.98 -40.68 3.20
C GLY A 5 -18.32 -39.67 2.10
N THR A 6 -19.60 -39.55 1.75
CA THR A 6 -20.10 -38.40 1.00
C THR A 6 -20.01 -37.17 1.89
N ALA A 7 -18.90 -36.44 1.78
CA ALA A 7 -18.77 -35.10 2.35
C ALA A 7 -19.83 -34.20 1.69
N ARG A 8 -20.98 -34.03 2.34
CA ARG A 8 -21.94 -32.96 2.03
C ARG A 8 -21.24 -31.66 2.40
N GLN A 9 -20.53 -31.06 1.44
CA GLN A 9 -20.15 -29.66 1.53
C GLN A 9 -21.46 -28.85 1.58
N PRO A 10 -21.70 -28.04 2.62
CA PRO A 10 -22.84 -27.15 2.62
C PRO A 10 -22.57 -26.03 1.61
N ASP A 11 -23.30 -26.03 0.49
CA ASP A 11 -23.33 -25.00 -0.56
C ASP A 11 -23.92 -23.65 -0.08
N ALA A 12 -23.52 -23.17 1.10
CA ALA A 12 -24.11 -21.99 1.75
C ALA A 12 -23.11 -21.13 2.54
N VAL A 13 -21.81 -21.16 2.22
CA VAL A 13 -20.82 -20.26 2.85
C VAL A 13 -19.91 -19.60 1.81
N ALA A 14 -20.50 -18.93 0.81
CA ALA A 14 -19.70 -18.25 -0.23
C ALA A 14 -20.12 -16.81 -0.57
N GLY A 15 -21.37 -16.38 -0.27
CA GLY A 15 -21.81 -15.00 -0.53
C GLY A 15 -21.63 -14.07 0.68
N GLU A 16 -22.21 -14.44 1.81
CA GLU A 16 -22.40 -13.52 2.95
C GLU A 16 -21.10 -13.25 3.75
N CYS A 17 -20.13 -14.18 3.72
CA CYS A 17 -18.86 -14.02 4.43
C CYS A 17 -17.88 -13.09 3.69
N TYR A 18 -18.03 -12.94 2.37
CA TYR A 18 -17.22 -12.02 1.57
C TYR A 18 -17.64 -10.57 1.82
N GLU A 19 -18.95 -10.31 1.86
CA GLU A 19 -19.49 -8.96 2.08
C GLU A 19 -19.33 -8.48 3.53
N GLN A 20 -19.34 -9.38 4.51
CA GLN A 20 -19.04 -9.04 5.92
C GLN A 20 -17.53 -8.81 6.19
N LEU A 21 -16.63 -9.29 5.31
CA LEU A 21 -15.18 -9.05 5.42
C LEU A 21 -14.71 -7.81 4.65
N MET A 22 -15.52 -7.27 3.73
CA MET A 22 -15.22 -6.05 2.96
C MET A 22 -15.52 -4.79 3.78
N THR A 23 -14.83 -4.65 4.91
CA THR A 23 -14.66 -3.34 5.51
C THR A 23 -13.58 -2.60 4.73
N ASN A 24 -13.89 -1.40 4.21
CA ASN A 24 -12.89 -0.50 3.59
C ASN A 24 -11.88 0.06 4.61
N GLN A 25 -11.78 -0.55 5.80
CA GLN A 25 -10.98 -0.09 6.93
C GLN A 25 -9.93 -1.15 7.25
N CYS A 26 -8.67 -0.75 7.30
CA CYS A 26 -7.60 -1.64 7.72
C CYS A 26 -7.72 -1.98 9.23
N ARG A 27 -6.94 -2.96 9.70
CA ARG A 27 -6.94 -3.38 11.11
C ARG A 27 -6.57 -2.23 12.06
N ALA A 28 -5.64 -1.36 11.66
CA ALA A 28 -5.18 -0.25 12.48
C ALA A 28 -6.28 0.81 12.68
N CYS A 29 -7.02 1.18 11.62
CA CYS A 29 -8.21 2.04 11.71
C CYS A 29 -9.23 1.47 12.70
N ARG A 30 -9.52 0.16 12.59
CA ARG A 30 -10.50 -0.51 13.47
C ARG A 30 -10.06 -0.55 14.93
N ALA A 31 -8.75 -0.51 15.19
CA ALA A 31 -8.18 -0.47 16.52
C ALA A 31 -8.00 0.97 17.04
N GLY A 32 -8.32 2.00 16.25
CA GLY A 32 -8.16 3.40 16.64
C GLY A 32 -6.70 3.83 16.82
N LEU A 33 -5.77 3.14 16.15
CA LEU A 33 -4.34 3.47 16.22
C LEU A 33 -4.03 4.65 15.29
N GLU A 34 -3.15 5.55 15.72
CA GLU A 34 -2.61 6.59 14.86
C GLU A 34 -1.65 5.97 13.84
N HIS A 35 -1.96 6.15 12.55
CA HIS A 35 -1.16 5.64 11.44
C HIS A 35 -1.46 6.43 10.17
N CYS A 36 -0.61 6.28 9.16
CA CYS A 36 -0.86 6.81 7.83
C CYS A 36 -1.60 5.78 6.96
N HIS A 37 -2.53 6.26 6.14
CA HIS A 37 -3.31 5.43 5.21
C HIS A 37 -2.60 5.24 3.87
N GLY A 38 -1.68 6.15 3.54
CA GLY A 38 -0.93 6.14 2.31
C GLY A 38 0.33 5.27 2.39
N ALA A 39 0.85 4.94 1.22
CA ALA A 39 2.18 4.37 1.08
C ALA A 39 3.21 5.49 0.94
N LEU A 40 4.35 5.38 1.62
CA LEU A 40 5.49 6.26 1.35
C LEU A 40 6.27 5.75 0.14
N ILE A 41 6.33 6.56 -0.90
CA ILE A 41 7.08 6.28 -2.12
C ILE A 41 8.49 6.84 -1.97
N HIS A 42 9.48 5.96 -2.03
CA HIS A 42 10.89 6.30 -2.03
C HIS A 42 11.34 6.71 -3.43
N HIS A 43 11.87 7.93 -3.53
CA HIS A 43 12.35 8.46 -4.80
C HIS A 43 13.88 8.57 -4.81
N PRO A 44 14.57 8.11 -5.87
CA PRO A 44 16.02 8.20 -5.97
C PRO A 44 16.52 9.65 -6.14
N TYR A 45 15.71 10.51 -6.76
CA TYR A 45 16.11 11.88 -7.15
C TYR A 45 15.17 12.98 -6.61
N ARG A 46 14.15 12.61 -5.84
CA ARG A 46 13.18 13.55 -5.27
C ARG A 46 13.05 13.27 -3.77
N ARG A 47 12.28 14.12 -3.09
CA ARG A 47 11.86 13.84 -1.71
C ARG A 47 10.88 12.69 -1.73
N ASP A 48 10.89 11.88 -0.68
CA ASP A 48 9.92 10.81 -0.51
C ASP A 48 8.52 11.41 -0.39
N GLU A 49 7.54 10.74 -0.97
CA GLU A 49 6.18 11.25 -1.12
C GLU A 49 5.18 10.23 -0.60
N CYS A 50 4.28 10.66 0.29
CA CYS A 50 3.16 9.82 0.69
C CYS A 50 2.04 9.93 -0.34
N THR A 51 1.38 8.82 -0.66
CA THR A 51 0.21 8.83 -1.57
C THR A 51 -1.01 9.57 -1.00
N GLU A 52 -1.04 9.83 0.30
CA GLU A 52 -2.06 10.67 0.94
C GLU A 52 -1.68 12.15 0.84
N ASP A 53 -2.60 12.96 0.33
CA ASP A 53 -2.43 14.41 0.20
C ASP A 53 -2.25 15.07 1.58
N GLU A 54 -1.34 16.04 1.67
CA GLU A 54 -1.03 16.78 2.89
C GLU A 54 -0.60 15.91 4.10
N CYS A 55 -0.09 14.69 3.87
CA CYS A 55 0.47 13.88 4.96
C CYS A 55 1.65 14.61 5.63
N VAL A 56 1.53 14.88 6.94
CA VAL A 56 2.58 15.51 7.76
C VAL A 56 3.33 14.52 8.65
N THR A 57 3.01 13.23 8.55
CA THR A 57 3.60 12.20 9.39
C THR A 57 5.04 11.92 8.96
N PRO A 58 5.99 11.73 9.88
CA PRO A 58 7.38 11.44 9.52
C PRO A 58 7.52 10.18 8.66
N ASP A 59 8.47 10.18 7.74
CA ASP A 59 8.75 9.08 6.81
C ASP A 59 8.84 7.72 7.54
N SER A 60 9.52 7.67 8.69
CA SER A 60 9.75 6.46 9.49
C SER A 60 8.50 5.84 10.13
N VAL A 61 7.37 6.54 10.15
CA VAL A 61 6.14 6.03 10.77
C VAL A 61 5.18 5.40 9.76
N HIS A 62 5.50 5.48 8.47
CA HIS A 62 4.71 4.83 7.44
C HIS A 62 4.92 3.32 7.54
N ASP A 63 3.83 2.56 7.59
CA ASP A 63 3.91 1.10 7.67
C ASP A 63 4.23 0.48 6.29
N LEU A 64 3.80 1.15 5.23
CA LEU A 64 3.99 0.73 3.84
C LEU A 64 4.95 1.67 3.13
N HIS A 65 6.07 1.11 2.68
CA HIS A 65 7.06 1.78 1.84
C HIS A 65 7.14 1.11 0.48
N LEU A 66 7.19 1.92 -0.58
CA LEU A 66 7.27 1.47 -1.97
C LEU A 66 8.43 2.18 -2.67
N ASP A 67 9.22 1.46 -3.46
CA ASP A 67 10.19 2.11 -4.36
C ASP A 67 9.47 2.69 -5.58
N CYS A 68 9.87 3.88 -6.02
CA CYS A 68 9.21 4.52 -7.16
C CYS A 68 9.30 3.72 -8.47
N SER A 69 10.30 2.84 -8.61
CA SER A 69 10.44 1.93 -9.74
C SER A 69 9.36 0.85 -9.76
N ALA A 70 8.93 0.37 -8.58
CA ALA A 70 7.81 -0.56 -8.45
C ALA A 70 6.46 0.10 -8.74
N VAL A 71 6.35 1.40 -8.46
CA VAL A 71 5.16 2.22 -8.79
C VAL A 71 5.12 2.59 -10.28
N GLY A 72 6.29 2.69 -10.93
CA GLY A 72 6.41 3.15 -12.32
C GLY A 72 6.39 4.67 -12.45
N CYS A 73 6.92 5.39 -11.46
CA CYS A 73 6.98 6.84 -11.51
C CYS A 73 7.92 7.34 -12.62
N ALA A 74 7.52 8.38 -13.35
CA ALA A 74 8.35 9.02 -14.39
C ALA A 74 9.67 9.62 -13.86
N CYS A 75 9.81 9.77 -12.53
CA CYS A 75 11.06 10.21 -11.92
C CYS A 75 12.17 9.13 -11.96
N ASP A 76 11.83 7.86 -12.17
CA ASP A 76 12.79 6.76 -12.37
C ASP A 76 13.46 6.84 -13.75
N GLU A 77 12.78 7.46 -14.73
CA GLU A 77 13.27 7.62 -16.11
C GLU A 77 14.36 8.70 -16.26
N VAL A 78 14.71 9.41 -15.19
CA VAL A 78 15.48 10.67 -15.22
C VAL A 78 17.00 10.47 -15.34
N MET A 79 17.46 9.34 -15.88
CA MET A 79 18.87 9.14 -16.28
C MET A 79 19.29 9.93 -17.54
N LEU A 80 18.40 10.75 -18.14
CA LEU A 80 18.69 11.51 -19.37
C LEU A 80 18.34 13.03 -19.30
N GLY A 81 18.09 13.61 -18.12
CA GLY A 81 17.69 15.02 -18.09
C GLY A 81 17.66 15.80 -16.76
N ALA A 82 18.01 15.23 -15.61
CA ALA A 82 18.07 16.01 -14.36
C ALA A 82 19.28 16.96 -14.36
N SER A 83 19.07 18.15 -14.92
CA SER A 83 19.93 19.30 -14.69
C SER A 83 19.83 19.68 -13.21
N SER A 84 20.91 19.50 -12.46
CA SER A 84 21.03 20.07 -11.12
C SER A 84 20.78 21.59 -11.19
N ALA A 85 19.71 22.07 -10.57
CA ALA A 85 19.40 23.49 -10.47
C ALA A 85 20.31 24.23 -9.47
N HIS A 86 21.33 23.58 -8.93
CA HIS A 86 22.28 24.20 -8.02
C HIS A 86 23.37 24.96 -8.79
N ARG A 87 23.04 26.15 -9.31
CA ARG A 87 24.06 27.15 -9.69
C ARG A 87 24.36 28.02 -8.46
N VAL A 88 25.50 27.77 -7.81
CA VAL A 88 26.14 28.77 -6.95
C VAL A 88 26.98 29.69 -7.83
N GLY A 89 26.72 31.00 -7.70
CA GLY A 89 27.43 32.07 -8.39
C GLY A 89 28.79 32.40 -7.80
#